data_AF-A0A920NLT1-F1
#
_entry.id   AF-A0A920NLT1-F1
#
_cell.length_a   1.000
_cell.length_b   1.000
_cell.length_c   1.000
_cell.angle_alpha   90.00
_cell.angle_beta   90.00
_cell.angle_gamma   90.00
#
_symmetry.space_group_name_H-M   'P 1'
#
loop_
_entity.id
_entity.type
_entity.pdbx_description
1 polymer ?
#
loop_
_entity_poly.entity_id
_entity_poly.type
_entity_poly.pdbx_seq_one_letter_code
_entity_poly.pdbx_strand_id
1 'polypeptide(L)'
;MLAESVNDINEGPFAGIQFTDKEMYELKIAAWLHDCGKVATPEAVVDKGTKLETIYDRIHTVATRFEVLKRDEEIKFLKKQIKIQKDNSLSEDEKKDALKKARSLYLKRIKQQVDDKAFIEESNVGGEFMSKDRKDRVKKIASYRWKDNGSSKPFFTEDEVYNLCISRGTLTPEERKIINDHIVVTIDMLEQLPYPKHLRNVPEFAGGHHEKLEGTGYQKGVEPF
;
A
#
# COMPACT_ATOMS: atom_id res chain seq x y z
N MET A 1 18.23 -19.09 -20.86
CA MET A 1 18.53 -17.85 -20.09
C MET A 1 19.13 -16.81 -21.03
N LEU A 2 18.98 -15.50 -20.77
CA LEU A 2 19.54 -14.44 -21.64
C LEU A 2 21.05 -14.61 -21.89
N ALA A 3 21.81 -15.06 -20.89
CA ALA A 3 23.25 -15.33 -21.03
C ALA A 3 23.56 -16.47 -22.03
N GLU A 4 22.73 -17.51 -22.12
CA GLU A 4 22.89 -18.58 -23.12
C GLU A 4 22.64 -18.03 -24.52
N SER A 5 21.58 -17.23 -24.69
CA SER A 5 21.29 -16.58 -25.97
C SER A 5 22.40 -15.62 -26.40
N VAL A 6 23.04 -14.90 -25.47
CA VAL A 6 24.22 -14.09 -25.76
C VAL A 6 25.39 -14.97 -26.21
N ASN A 7 25.59 -16.13 -25.57
CA ASN A 7 26.66 -17.06 -25.92
C ASN A 7 26.49 -17.71 -27.30
N ASP A 8 25.26 -17.87 -27.76
CA ASP A 8 24.92 -18.49 -29.05
C ASP A 8 24.93 -17.49 -30.23
N ILE A 9 24.96 -16.18 -29.95
CA ILE A 9 24.94 -15.13 -30.96
C ILE A 9 26.32 -14.95 -31.59
N ASN A 10 26.38 -15.06 -32.92
CA ASN A 10 27.60 -14.85 -33.71
C ASN A 10 27.58 -13.56 -34.54
N GLU A 11 26.52 -12.75 -34.43
CA GLU A 11 26.32 -11.53 -35.22
C GLU A 11 25.78 -10.36 -34.36
N GLY A 12 26.12 -9.13 -34.72
CA GLY A 12 25.64 -7.94 -34.01
C GLY A 12 26.47 -7.58 -32.77
N PRO A 13 25.95 -6.71 -31.88
CA PRO A 13 26.73 -6.04 -30.82
C PRO A 13 27.28 -6.98 -29.75
N PHE A 14 26.76 -8.21 -29.65
CA PHE A 14 27.16 -9.21 -28.65
C PHE A 14 27.95 -10.38 -29.23
N ALA A 15 28.24 -10.40 -30.54
CA ALA A 15 28.95 -11.50 -31.22
C ALA A 15 30.35 -11.81 -30.67
N GLY A 16 30.97 -10.84 -30.00
CA GLY A 16 32.28 -10.99 -29.37
C GLY A 16 32.23 -11.51 -27.93
N ILE A 17 31.05 -11.72 -27.35
CA ILE A 17 30.89 -12.17 -25.97
C ILE A 17 30.72 -13.68 -25.98
N GLN A 18 31.68 -14.40 -25.41
CA GLN A 18 31.53 -15.82 -25.12
C GLN A 18 31.90 -16.12 -23.67
N PHE A 19 30.97 -16.77 -22.99
CA PHE A 19 31.13 -17.22 -21.61
C PHE A 19 31.59 -18.68 -21.61
N THR A 20 32.60 -18.97 -20.79
CA THR A 20 32.99 -20.33 -20.46
C THR A 20 31.93 -21.03 -19.60
N ASP A 21 31.94 -22.36 -19.55
CA ASP A 21 31.04 -23.13 -18.67
C ASP A 21 31.10 -22.68 -17.20
N LYS A 22 32.28 -22.23 -16.74
CA LYS A 22 32.47 -21.72 -15.38
C LYS A 22 31.83 -20.36 -15.16
N GLU A 23 31.93 -19.45 -16.13
CA GLU A 23 31.28 -18.13 -16.07
C GLU A 23 29.76 -18.27 -16.21
N MET A 24 29.29 -19.18 -17.06
CA MET A 24 27.87 -19.53 -17.15
C MET A 24 27.33 -20.08 -15.82
N TYR A 25 28.12 -20.92 -15.14
CA TYR A 25 27.78 -21.40 -13.82
C TYR A 25 27.82 -20.29 -12.75
N GLU A 26 28.80 -19.40 -12.79
CA GLU A 26 28.90 -18.23 -11.88
C GLU A 26 27.67 -17.32 -12.01
N LEU A 27 27.26 -17.00 -13.23
CA LEU A 27 26.04 -16.23 -13.52
C LEU A 27 24.78 -16.94 -13.01
N LYS A 28 24.71 -18.27 -13.17
CA LYS A 28 23.60 -19.06 -12.65
C LYS A 28 23.53 -18.98 -11.13
N ILE A 29 24.65 -19.12 -10.41
CA ILE A 29 24.67 -19.00 -8.95
C ILE A 29 24.27 -17.59 -8.51
N ALA A 30 24.80 -16.55 -9.17
CA ALA A 30 24.42 -15.18 -8.85
C ALA A 30 22.92 -14.93 -9.06
N ALA A 31 22.35 -15.44 -10.15
CA ALA A 31 20.91 -15.36 -10.42
C ALA A 31 20.07 -16.08 -9.35
N TRP A 32 20.56 -17.17 -8.77
CA TRP A 32 19.85 -17.84 -7.66
C TRP A 32 19.92 -17.06 -6.35
N LEU A 33 21.00 -16.30 -6.13
CA LEU A 33 21.27 -15.61 -4.87
C LEU A 33 20.93 -14.11 -4.86
N HIS A 34 20.56 -13.52 -6.00
CA HIS A 34 20.36 -12.08 -6.16
C HIS A 34 19.38 -11.46 -5.14
N ASP A 35 18.36 -12.20 -4.74
CA ASP A 35 17.30 -11.74 -3.84
C ASP A 35 17.45 -12.26 -2.40
N CYS A 36 18.57 -12.88 -2.04
CA CYS A 36 18.72 -13.52 -0.73
C CYS A 36 18.58 -12.55 0.46
N GLY A 37 18.90 -11.26 0.27
CA GLY A 37 18.74 -10.24 1.29
C GLY A 37 17.28 -9.94 1.67
N LYS A 38 16.29 -10.37 0.87
CA LYS A 38 14.86 -10.29 1.24
C LYS A 38 14.53 -11.06 2.51
N VAL A 39 15.37 -12.02 2.92
CA VAL A 39 15.21 -12.76 4.19
C VAL A 39 15.25 -11.83 5.41
N ALA A 40 15.90 -10.67 5.31
CA ALA A 40 15.96 -9.68 6.38
C ALA A 40 14.86 -8.61 6.28
N THR A 41 14.09 -8.59 5.19
CA THR A 41 13.02 -7.61 4.98
C THR A 41 11.74 -8.07 5.68
N PRO A 42 11.06 -7.22 6.47
CA PRO A 42 9.82 -7.61 7.14
C PRO A 42 8.72 -8.05 6.16
N GLU A 43 8.10 -9.20 6.43
CA GLU A 43 7.02 -9.79 5.61
C GLU A 43 5.86 -8.82 5.38
N ALA A 44 5.45 -8.11 6.45
CA ALA A 44 4.40 -7.09 6.41
C ALA A 44 4.68 -5.92 5.43
N VAL A 45 5.92 -5.77 4.95
CA VAL A 45 6.31 -4.78 3.94
C VAL A 45 6.46 -5.42 2.57
N VAL A 46 7.07 -6.61 2.50
CA VAL A 46 7.28 -7.35 1.23
C VAL A 46 5.96 -7.77 0.60
N ASP A 47 5.04 -8.31 1.40
CA ASP A 47 3.78 -8.89 0.95
C ASP A 47 2.59 -7.95 1.11
N LYS A 48 2.86 -6.65 1.32
CA LYS A 48 1.83 -5.62 1.53
C LYS A 48 0.95 -5.45 0.28
N GLY A 49 -0.19 -6.15 0.28
CA GLY A 49 -1.18 -6.22 -0.78
C GLY A 49 -2.18 -5.07 -0.81
N THR A 50 -2.40 -4.38 0.32
CA THR A 50 -3.25 -3.17 0.38
C THR A 50 -2.57 -2.00 1.09
N LYS A 51 -3.05 -0.77 0.88
CA LYS A 51 -2.47 0.45 1.47
C LYS A 51 -2.52 0.42 3.00
N LEU A 52 -3.59 -0.10 3.59
CA LEU A 52 -3.81 -0.13 5.04
C LEU A 52 -3.25 -1.39 5.73
N GLU A 53 -2.66 -2.29 4.95
CA GLU A 53 -2.04 -3.51 5.45
C GLU A 53 -0.77 -3.24 6.24
N THR A 54 -0.63 -4.00 7.32
CA THR A 54 0.52 -4.01 8.24
C THR A 54 0.81 -5.48 8.58
N ILE A 55 0.79 -5.86 9.85
CA ILE A 55 0.70 -7.28 10.26
C ILE A 55 -0.65 -7.88 9.82
N TYR A 56 -1.67 -7.04 9.66
CA TYR A 56 -2.98 -7.40 9.10
C TYR A 56 -3.58 -6.20 8.34
N ASP A 57 -4.57 -6.47 7.48
CA ASP A 57 -5.31 -5.41 6.79
C ASP A 57 -6.31 -4.70 7.73
N ARG A 58 -6.05 -3.42 7.98
CA ARG A 58 -6.88 -2.57 8.84
C ARG A 58 -8.20 -2.15 8.19
N ILE A 59 -8.45 -2.47 6.92
CA ILE A 59 -9.73 -2.18 6.25
C ILE A 59 -10.92 -2.74 7.00
N HIS A 60 -10.80 -3.92 7.62
CA HIS A 60 -11.87 -4.52 8.42
C HIS A 60 -12.17 -3.70 9.68
N THR A 61 -11.15 -3.10 10.27
CA THR A 61 -11.31 -2.18 11.40
C THR A 61 -12.03 -0.91 10.94
N VAL A 62 -11.65 -0.35 9.80
CA VAL A 62 -12.33 0.81 9.19
C VAL A 62 -13.79 0.50 8.86
N ALA A 63 -14.07 -0.66 8.27
CA ALA A 63 -15.43 -1.12 7.99
C ALA A 63 -16.27 -1.22 9.27
N THR A 64 -15.67 -1.70 10.37
CA THR A 64 -16.34 -1.73 11.68
C THR A 64 -16.65 -0.32 12.19
N ARG A 65 -15.73 0.65 12.03
CA ARG A 65 -15.98 2.06 12.39
C ARG A 65 -17.13 2.66 11.56
N PHE A 66 -17.26 2.31 10.28
CA PHE A 66 -18.41 2.72 9.47
C PHE A 66 -19.74 2.15 10.00
N GLU A 67 -19.77 0.89 10.45
CA GLU A 67 -20.97 0.32 11.09
C GLU A 67 -21.30 1.03 12.42
N VAL A 68 -20.30 1.53 13.16
CA VAL A 68 -20.55 2.37 14.34
C VAL A 68 -21.19 3.70 13.93
N LEU A 69 -20.64 4.39 12.90
CA LEU A 69 -21.23 5.64 12.40
C LEU A 69 -22.67 5.46 11.92
N LYS A 70 -22.98 4.34 11.27
CA LYS A 70 -24.32 4.00 10.80
C LYS A 70 -25.29 3.85 11.98
N ARG A 71 -24.88 3.09 13.01
CA ARG A 71 -25.64 2.92 14.26
C ARG A 71 -25.85 4.24 15.00
N ASP A 72 -24.83 5.09 15.04
CA ASP A 72 -24.93 6.41 15.67
C ASP A 72 -25.94 7.32 14.95
N GLU A 73 -25.99 7.30 13.62
CA GLU A 73 -26.98 8.04 12.84
C GLU A 73 -28.40 7.49 13.03
N GLU A 74 -28.56 6.17 13.13
CA GLU A 74 -29.84 5.53 13.44
C GLU A 74 -30.33 5.93 14.84
N ILE A 75 -29.46 5.87 15.86
CA ILE A 75 -29.79 6.31 17.22
C ILE A 75 -30.18 7.80 17.24
N LYS A 76 -29.44 8.66 16.52
CA LYS A 76 -29.79 10.09 16.40
C LYS A 76 -31.17 10.28 15.77
N PHE A 77 -31.47 9.54 14.71
CA PHE A 77 -32.77 9.57 14.04
C PHE A 77 -33.89 9.13 14.98
N LEU A 78 -33.77 7.97 15.62
CA LEU A 78 -34.77 7.44 16.56
C LEU A 78 -35.01 8.40 17.74
N LYS A 79 -33.94 8.95 18.34
CA LYS A 79 -34.07 9.97 19.39
C LYS A 79 -34.80 11.21 18.91
N LYS A 80 -34.55 11.65 17.68
CA LYS A 80 -35.26 12.78 17.06
C LYS A 80 -36.73 12.46 16.81
N GLN A 81 -37.06 11.25 16.37
CA GLN A 81 -38.45 10.82 16.21
C GLN A 81 -39.21 10.84 17.54
N ILE A 82 -38.62 10.28 18.60
CA ILE A 82 -39.19 10.28 19.95
C ILE A 82 -39.43 11.73 20.43
N LYS A 83 -38.46 12.63 20.20
CA LYS A 83 -38.59 14.04 20.58
C LYS A 83 -39.76 14.72 19.86
N ILE A 84 -39.91 14.50 18.54
CA ILE A 84 -41.00 15.08 17.74
C ILE A 84 -42.36 14.53 18.20
N GLN A 85 -42.46 13.23 18.47
CA GLN A 85 -43.71 12.60 18.91
C GLN A 85 -44.16 13.09 20.29
N LYS A 86 -43.22 13.31 21.21
CA LYS A 86 -43.48 13.80 22.58
C LYS A 86 -43.70 15.31 22.66
N ASP A 87 -43.51 16.04 21.57
CA ASP A 87 -43.69 17.48 21.56
C ASP A 87 -45.19 17.81 21.47
N ASN A 88 -45.76 18.21 22.60
CA ASN A 88 -47.17 18.58 22.71
C ASN A 88 -47.47 19.95 22.07
N SER A 89 -46.45 20.72 21.67
CA SER A 89 -46.63 22.02 20.99
C SER A 89 -46.92 21.89 19.49
N LEU A 90 -46.63 20.74 18.90
CA LEU A 90 -46.81 20.48 17.47
C LEU A 90 -48.16 19.82 17.19
N SER A 91 -48.83 20.27 16.13
CA SER A 91 -49.96 19.56 15.53
C SER A 91 -49.52 18.23 14.90
N GLU A 92 -50.46 17.31 14.67
CA GLU A 92 -50.17 16.02 14.05
C GLU A 92 -49.61 16.14 12.62
N ASP A 93 -50.02 17.16 11.87
CA ASP A 93 -49.50 17.39 10.51
C ASP A 93 -48.09 17.99 10.53
N GLU A 94 -47.77 18.86 11.49
CA GLU A 94 -46.41 19.36 11.71
C GLU A 94 -45.46 18.24 12.16
N LYS A 95 -45.92 17.32 13.02
CA LYS A 95 -45.16 16.13 13.40
C LYS A 95 -44.86 15.26 12.19
N LYS A 96 -45.84 15.00 11.32
CA LYS A 96 -45.63 14.21 10.09
C LYS A 96 -44.61 14.84 9.16
N ASP A 97 -44.68 16.15 8.93
CA ASP A 97 -43.70 16.85 8.07
C ASP A 97 -42.29 16.82 8.68
N ALA A 98 -42.17 17.08 9.99
CA ALA A 98 -40.89 17.02 10.70
C ALA A 98 -40.28 15.61 10.66
N LEU A 99 -41.09 14.55 10.82
CA LEU A 99 -40.66 13.15 10.71
C LEU A 99 -40.21 12.81 9.28
N LYS A 100 -40.94 13.28 8.26
CA LYS A 100 -40.57 13.08 6.85
C LYS A 100 -39.22 13.73 6.53
N LYS A 101 -39.00 14.97 6.99
CA LYS A 101 -37.72 15.69 6.87
C LYS A 101 -36.59 14.95 7.60
N ALA A 102 -36.82 14.51 8.84
CA ALA A 102 -35.84 13.74 9.61
C ALA A 102 -35.46 12.42 8.92
N ARG A 103 -36.43 11.71 8.35
CA ARG A 103 -36.21 10.46 7.61
C ARG A 103 -35.42 10.69 6.34
N SER A 104 -35.73 11.75 5.58
CA SER A 104 -34.98 12.11 4.38
C SER A 104 -33.51 12.40 4.67
N LEU A 105 -33.23 13.17 5.74
CA LEU A 105 -31.87 13.47 6.18
C LEU A 105 -31.12 12.21 6.62
N TYR A 106 -31.77 11.34 7.38
CA TYR A 106 -31.22 10.06 7.80
C TYR A 106 -30.83 9.19 6.59
N LEU A 107 -31.75 8.99 5.63
CA LEU A 107 -31.48 8.19 4.43
C LEU A 107 -30.33 8.78 3.59
N LYS A 108 -30.26 10.10 3.45
CA LYS A 108 -29.16 10.78 2.77
C LYS A 108 -27.82 10.52 3.47
N ARG A 109 -27.79 10.56 4.80
CA ARG A 109 -26.58 10.32 5.59
C ARG A 109 -26.10 8.88 5.50
N ILE A 110 -27.01 7.92 5.57
CA ILE A 110 -26.70 6.49 5.41
C ILE A 110 -26.16 6.21 4.01
N LYS A 111 -26.80 6.76 2.97
CA LYS A 111 -26.31 6.63 1.59
C LYS A 111 -24.89 7.18 1.44
N GLN A 112 -24.60 8.35 2.02
CA GLN A 112 -23.26 8.93 2.00
C GLN A 112 -22.23 8.02 2.69
N GLN A 113 -22.57 7.45 3.86
CA GLN A 113 -21.66 6.57 4.59
C GLN A 113 -21.37 5.26 3.86
N VAL A 114 -22.37 4.70 3.17
CA VAL A 114 -22.20 3.51 2.31
C VAL A 114 -21.29 3.81 1.13
N ASP A 115 -21.51 4.95 0.47
CA ASP A 115 -20.68 5.41 -0.65
C ASP A 115 -19.23 5.70 -0.21
N ASP A 116 -19.06 6.35 0.95
CA ASP A 116 -17.75 6.61 1.53
C ASP A 116 -17.03 5.31 1.93
N LYS A 117 -17.73 4.32 2.47
CA LYS A 117 -17.16 3.00 2.79
C LYS A 117 -16.63 2.32 1.53
N ALA A 118 -17.46 2.21 0.49
CA ALA A 118 -17.08 1.59 -0.79
C ALA A 118 -15.87 2.30 -1.42
N PHE A 119 -15.86 3.64 -1.41
CA PHE A 119 -14.73 4.43 -1.89
C PHE A 119 -13.43 4.14 -1.14
N ILE A 120 -13.48 3.95 0.19
CA ILE A 120 -12.29 3.65 1.01
C ILE A 120 -11.81 2.22 0.77
N GLU A 121 -12.71 1.25 0.64
CA GLU A 121 -12.38 -0.14 0.28
C GLU A 121 -11.69 -0.21 -1.10
N GLU A 122 -12.22 0.50 -2.10
CA GLU A 122 -11.61 0.61 -3.42
C GLU A 122 -10.23 1.29 -3.37
N SER A 123 -10.13 2.40 -2.63
CA SER A 123 -8.87 3.14 -2.51
C SER A 123 -7.78 2.33 -1.81
N ASN A 124 -8.16 1.40 -0.92
CA ASN A 124 -7.23 0.56 -0.19
C ASN A 124 -6.45 -0.42 -1.09
N VAL A 125 -7.03 -0.89 -2.19
CA VAL A 125 -6.40 -1.89 -3.07
C VAL A 125 -5.09 -1.39 -3.70
N GLY A 126 -4.94 -0.08 -3.92
CA GLY A 126 -3.69 0.48 -4.44
C GLY A 126 -3.44 0.32 -5.93
N GLY A 127 -4.41 -0.23 -6.68
CA GLY A 127 -4.34 -0.37 -8.14
C GLY A 127 -4.56 0.93 -8.91
N GLU A 128 -5.44 1.81 -8.42
CA GLU A 128 -5.74 3.09 -9.08
C GLU A 128 -4.80 4.22 -8.67
N PHE A 129 -4.63 5.20 -9.57
CA PHE A 129 -3.93 6.44 -9.25
C PHE A 129 -4.76 7.29 -8.28
N MET A 130 -4.19 7.60 -7.11
CA MET A 130 -4.82 8.50 -6.14
C MET A 130 -4.65 9.96 -6.57
N SER A 131 -5.62 10.47 -7.33
CA SER A 131 -5.69 11.88 -7.74
C SER A 131 -5.87 12.82 -6.54
N LYS A 132 -5.63 14.12 -6.74
CA LYS A 132 -5.81 15.14 -5.70
C LYS A 132 -7.23 15.12 -5.12
N ASP A 133 -8.25 15.02 -5.97
CA ASP A 133 -9.65 14.98 -5.53
C ASP A 133 -9.97 13.74 -4.69
N ARG A 134 -9.41 12.58 -5.05
CA ARG A 134 -9.55 11.35 -4.25
C ARG A 134 -8.87 11.50 -2.88
N LYS A 135 -7.66 12.07 -2.83
CA LYS A 135 -6.96 12.35 -1.56
C LYS A 135 -7.73 13.34 -0.69
N ASP A 136 -8.29 14.38 -1.28
CA ASP A 136 -9.10 15.35 -0.55
C ASP A 136 -10.41 14.73 -0.04
N ARG A 137 -10.99 13.79 -0.79
CA ARG A 137 -12.11 12.97 -0.32
C ARG A 137 -11.74 12.10 0.88
N VAL A 138 -10.58 11.42 0.86
CA VAL A 138 -10.06 10.67 2.02
C VAL A 138 -9.94 11.58 3.25
N LYS A 139 -9.35 12.77 3.10
CA LYS A 139 -9.21 13.74 4.20
C LYS A 139 -10.55 14.25 4.73
N LYS A 140 -11.54 14.44 3.86
CA LYS A 140 -12.91 14.80 4.28
C LYS A 140 -13.52 13.69 5.14
N ILE A 141 -13.40 12.43 4.73
CA ILE A 141 -13.89 11.27 5.50
C ILE A 141 -13.12 11.13 6.82
N ALA A 142 -11.80 11.35 6.81
CA ALA A 142 -10.94 11.29 7.99
C ALA A 142 -11.42 12.23 9.12
N SER A 143 -11.97 13.38 8.74
CA SER A 143 -12.48 14.40 9.68
C SER A 143 -13.78 14.02 10.39
N TYR A 144 -14.45 12.94 9.95
CA TYR A 144 -15.62 12.45 10.65
C TYR A 144 -15.25 12.14 12.11
N ARG A 145 -16.22 12.36 13.01
CA ARG A 145 -16.05 12.06 14.43
C ARG A 145 -16.86 10.82 14.76
N TRP A 146 -16.21 9.88 15.41
CA TRP A 146 -16.85 8.68 15.94
C TRP A 146 -16.50 8.52 17.41
N LYS A 147 -17.32 7.75 18.14
CA LYS A 147 -17.10 7.50 19.56
C LYS A 147 -16.48 6.12 19.74
N ASP A 148 -15.27 6.12 20.28
CA ASP A 148 -14.53 4.93 20.69
C ASP A 148 -14.50 4.90 22.21
N ASN A 149 -15.20 3.93 22.82
CA ASN A 149 -15.35 3.81 24.28
C ASN A 149 -15.71 5.14 24.98
N GLY A 150 -16.65 5.89 24.37
CA GLY A 150 -17.12 7.18 24.89
C GLY A 150 -16.25 8.40 24.51
N SER A 151 -15.04 8.18 24.01
CA SER A 151 -14.14 9.25 23.57
C SER A 151 -14.35 9.60 22.10
N SER A 152 -14.53 10.88 21.79
CA SER A 152 -14.68 11.37 20.41
C SER A 152 -13.32 11.47 19.73
N LYS A 153 -13.10 10.70 18.67
CA LYS A 153 -11.84 10.66 17.91
C LYS A 153 -12.08 10.96 16.43
N PRO A 154 -11.05 11.44 15.69
CA PRO A 154 -11.07 11.41 14.23
C PRO A 154 -11.34 9.99 13.71
N PHE A 155 -11.98 9.89 12.55
CA PHE A 155 -12.38 8.61 11.99
C PHE A 155 -11.19 7.80 11.49
N PHE A 156 -10.21 8.50 10.90
CA PHE A 156 -8.92 7.94 10.56
C PHE A 156 -7.82 8.54 11.42
N THR A 157 -6.83 7.71 11.72
CA THR A 157 -5.54 8.12 12.25
C THR A 157 -4.73 8.82 11.16
N GLU A 158 -3.71 9.59 11.57
CA GLU A 158 -2.80 10.25 10.62
C GLU A 158 -2.09 9.23 9.72
N ASP A 159 -1.71 8.09 10.28
CA ASP A 159 -1.09 6.97 9.56
C ASP A 159 -2.04 6.33 8.52
N GLU A 160 -3.31 6.10 8.86
CA GLU A 160 -4.31 5.60 7.91
C GLU A 160 -4.52 6.59 6.75
N VAL A 161 -4.55 7.90 7.04
CA VAL A 161 -4.65 8.94 5.99
C VAL A 161 -3.40 8.95 5.11
N TYR A 162 -2.22 8.85 5.71
CA TYR A 162 -0.96 8.82 4.99
C TYR A 162 -0.91 7.68 3.98
N ASN A 163 -1.22 6.46 4.45
CA ASN A 163 -1.28 5.25 3.64
C ASN A 163 -2.34 5.34 2.53
N LEU A 164 -3.58 5.71 2.85
CA LEU A 164 -4.64 5.84 1.84
C LEU A 164 -4.32 6.90 0.77
N CYS A 165 -3.50 7.91 1.10
CA CYS A 165 -3.09 8.97 0.17
C CYS A 165 -1.87 8.63 -0.70
N ILE A 166 -1.33 7.41 -0.63
CA ILE A 166 -0.24 6.95 -1.52
C ILE A 166 -0.69 7.07 -2.98
N SER A 167 0.09 7.78 -3.79
CA SER A 167 -0.27 8.12 -5.19
C SER A 167 -0.40 6.89 -6.09
N ARG A 168 0.50 5.91 -5.96
CA ARG A 168 0.57 4.68 -6.78
C ARG A 168 1.09 3.52 -5.94
N GLY A 169 0.46 2.35 -6.07
CA GLY A 169 0.80 1.16 -5.28
C GLY A 169 0.38 1.26 -3.82
N THR A 170 0.93 0.37 -2.99
CA THR A 170 0.55 0.16 -1.58
C THR A 170 1.61 0.65 -0.60
N LEU A 171 2.84 0.89 -1.08
CA LEU A 171 4.00 1.21 -0.26
C LEU A 171 4.21 2.70 -0.11
N THR A 172 4.45 3.12 1.12
CA THR A 172 5.01 4.42 1.47
C THR A 172 6.46 4.55 0.96
N PRO A 173 7.00 5.78 0.84
CA PRO A 173 8.42 5.99 0.58
C PRO A 173 9.34 5.25 1.56
N GLU A 174 8.98 5.20 2.84
CA GLU A 174 9.75 4.53 3.88
C GLU A 174 9.74 3.01 3.70
N GLU A 175 8.57 2.42 3.44
CA GLU A 175 8.43 0.99 3.12
C GLU A 175 9.17 0.62 1.84
N ARG A 176 9.09 1.47 0.80
CA ARG A 176 9.84 1.27 -0.44
C ARG A 176 11.34 1.30 -0.20
N LYS A 177 11.83 2.17 0.70
CA LYS A 177 13.23 2.19 1.08
C LYS A 177 13.62 0.88 1.77
N ILE A 178 12.80 0.38 2.70
CA ILE A 178 13.02 -0.91 3.37
C ILE A 178 13.11 -2.05 2.34
N ILE A 179 12.23 -2.07 1.34
CA ILE A 179 12.33 -3.03 0.24
C ILE A 179 13.64 -2.84 -0.51
N ASN A 180 13.98 -1.63 -0.94
CA ASN A 180 15.20 -1.40 -1.72
C ASN A 180 16.49 -1.73 -0.93
N ASP A 181 16.48 -1.57 0.39
CA ASP A 181 17.61 -1.88 1.26
C ASP A 181 17.93 -3.40 1.28
N HIS A 182 17.02 -4.28 0.82
CA HIS A 182 17.29 -5.73 0.72
C HIS A 182 18.54 -6.04 -0.12
N ILE A 183 18.88 -5.20 -1.08
CA ILE A 183 20.02 -5.42 -1.97
C ILE A 183 21.34 -5.17 -1.24
N VAL A 184 21.36 -4.18 -0.33
CA VAL A 184 22.51 -3.95 0.55
C VAL A 184 22.73 -5.18 1.41
N VAL A 185 21.65 -5.73 1.96
CA VAL A 185 21.71 -6.99 2.71
C VAL A 185 22.18 -8.15 1.84
N THR A 186 21.72 -8.25 0.58
CA THR A 186 22.23 -9.25 -0.38
C THR A 186 23.74 -9.13 -0.52
N ILE A 187 24.29 -7.94 -0.78
CA ILE A 187 25.76 -7.76 -0.92
C ILE A 187 26.45 -8.18 0.37
N ASP A 188 26.04 -7.61 1.51
CA ASP A 188 26.69 -7.84 2.80
C ASP A 188 26.72 -9.33 3.17
N MET A 189 25.64 -10.06 2.86
CA MET A 189 25.56 -11.51 3.08
C MET A 189 26.47 -12.28 2.14
N LEU A 190 26.48 -11.95 0.84
CA LEU A 190 27.26 -12.67 -0.15
C LEU A 190 28.76 -12.41 0.01
N GLU A 191 29.20 -11.17 0.28
CA GLU A 191 30.62 -10.84 0.48
C GLU A 191 31.27 -11.58 1.66
N GLN A 192 30.48 -12.07 2.61
CA GLN A 192 30.99 -12.86 3.75
C GLN A 192 31.22 -14.34 3.42
N LEU A 193 30.76 -14.83 2.26
CA LEU A 193 30.86 -16.24 1.89
C LEU A 193 32.25 -16.58 1.31
N PRO A 194 32.86 -17.72 1.71
CA PRO A 194 34.16 -18.13 1.21
C PRO A 194 34.05 -18.76 -0.20
N TYR A 195 33.93 -17.94 -1.23
CA TYR A 195 33.80 -18.42 -2.60
C TYR A 195 35.10 -19.08 -3.13
N PRO A 196 34.99 -20.16 -3.91
CA PRO A 196 36.10 -20.62 -4.74
C PRO A 196 36.40 -19.57 -5.83
N LYS A 197 37.64 -19.55 -6.35
CA LYS A 197 38.10 -18.51 -7.30
C LYS A 197 37.19 -18.25 -8.51
N HIS A 198 36.48 -19.28 -8.97
CA HIS A 198 35.60 -19.20 -10.14
C HIS A 198 34.17 -18.71 -9.83
N LEU A 199 33.87 -18.38 -8.56
CA LEU A 199 32.61 -17.81 -8.09
C LEU A 199 32.81 -16.45 -7.39
N ARG A 200 34.00 -15.85 -7.53
CA ARG A 200 34.37 -14.64 -6.78
C ARG A 200 33.53 -13.42 -7.17
N ASN A 201 32.94 -13.41 -8.36
CA ASN A 201 32.13 -12.30 -8.85
C ASN A 201 30.64 -12.48 -8.52
N VAL A 202 30.25 -13.58 -7.86
CA VAL A 202 28.86 -13.82 -7.45
C VAL A 202 28.28 -12.64 -6.68
N PRO A 203 28.95 -12.04 -5.66
CA PRO A 203 28.40 -10.87 -4.96
C PRO A 203 28.17 -9.67 -5.89
N GLU A 204 29.07 -9.41 -6.83
CA GLU A 204 28.94 -8.31 -7.79
C GLU A 204 27.77 -8.52 -8.75
N PHE A 205 27.68 -9.71 -9.35
CA PHE A 205 26.61 -10.05 -10.28
C PHE A 205 25.24 -10.13 -9.59
N ALA A 206 25.21 -10.66 -8.37
CA ALA A 206 23.99 -10.75 -7.56
C ALA A 206 23.58 -9.39 -7.00
N GLY A 207 24.49 -8.49 -6.67
CA GLY A 207 24.16 -7.12 -6.23
C GLY A 207 23.71 -6.21 -7.39
N GLY A 208 24.32 -6.35 -8.57
CA GLY A 208 24.09 -5.47 -9.71
C GLY A 208 22.72 -5.58 -10.40
N HIS A 209 21.78 -6.41 -9.92
CA HIS A 209 20.49 -6.63 -10.61
C HIS A 209 19.51 -5.44 -10.56
N HIS A 210 19.76 -4.45 -9.70
CA HIS A 210 19.05 -3.16 -9.69
C HIS A 210 19.85 -2.02 -10.33
N GLU A 211 21.04 -2.32 -10.88
CA GLU A 211 21.80 -1.35 -11.65
C GLU A 211 21.13 -1.08 -12.99
N LYS A 212 21.14 0.18 -13.39
CA LYS A 212 20.65 0.60 -14.71
C LYS A 212 21.85 0.79 -15.63
N LEU A 213 21.67 0.51 -16.92
CA LEU A 213 22.70 0.75 -17.95
C LEU A 213 23.19 2.21 -17.98
N GLU A 214 22.38 3.15 -17.49
CA GLU A 214 22.72 4.58 -17.37
C GLU A 214 23.48 4.94 -16.08
N GLY A 215 23.87 3.97 -15.25
CA GLY A 215 24.60 4.23 -13.98
C GLY A 215 23.75 4.79 -12.84
N THR A 216 22.45 5.00 -13.07
CA THR A 216 21.47 5.50 -12.07
C THR A 216 20.89 4.39 -11.19
N GLY A 217 21.59 3.26 -11.08
CA GLY A 217 21.26 2.17 -10.19
C GLY A 217 21.52 2.48 -8.72
N TYR A 218 21.08 1.56 -7.85
CA TYR A 218 21.01 1.81 -6.42
C TYR A 218 22.32 1.57 -5.65
N GLN A 219 23.38 1.00 -6.25
CA GLN A 219 24.53 0.52 -5.49
C GLN A 219 25.79 1.37 -5.63
N LYS A 220 26.10 1.91 -6.82
CA LYS A 220 27.43 2.54 -7.02
C LYS A 220 27.45 3.95 -7.59
N GLY A 221 26.31 4.53 -8.00
CA GLY A 221 26.27 5.89 -8.54
C GLY A 221 27.38 6.17 -9.56
N VAL A 222 27.70 5.19 -10.41
CA VAL A 222 28.81 5.30 -11.34
C VAL A 222 28.36 6.22 -12.47
N GLU A 223 28.86 7.45 -12.48
CA GLU A 223 28.66 8.34 -13.62
C GLU A 223 29.18 7.68 -14.90
N PRO A 224 28.45 7.76 -16.02
CA PRO A 224 28.95 7.28 -17.29
C PRO A 224 30.17 8.12 -17.70
N PHE A 225 31.22 7.46 -18.17
CA PHE A 225 32.35 8.12 -18.85
C PHE A 225 31.88 8.91 -20.07
#